data_AF-A0A9R1B4V2-F1
#
_entry.id   AF-A0A9R1B4V2-F1
#
_cell.length_a   1.000
_cell.length_b   1.000
_cell.length_c   1.000
_cell.angle_alpha   90.00
_cell.angle_beta   90.00
_cell.angle_gamma   90.00
#
_symmetry.space_group_name_H-M   'P 1'
#
loop_
_entity.id
_entity.type
_entity.pdbx_description
1 polymer ?
#
loop_
_entity_poly.entity_id
_entity_poly.type
_entity_poly.pdbx_seq_one_letter_code
_entity_poly.pdbx_strand_id
1 'polypeptide(L)'
;MQILAGVVLFSLCLTIGSLLCWHIYLICHNMTTIEYREAVRAKWLAKKSGQNYRHRFDQGTRKNIQMIMGPNVFCWLCPTATGHLKDGTEFQNTNN
;
A
#
# COMPACT_ATOMS: atom_id res chain seq x y z
N MET A 1 -25.84 12.14 25.80
CA MET A 1 -24.78 11.10 25.69
C MET A 1 -24.78 10.37 24.35
N GLN A 2 -25.91 9.85 23.86
CA GLN A 2 -25.96 9.06 22.61
C GLN A 2 -25.56 9.85 21.34
N ILE A 3 -25.98 11.12 21.22
CA ILE A 3 -25.62 11.96 20.06
C ILE A 3 -24.11 12.22 20.01
N LEU A 4 -23.50 12.56 21.16
CA LEU A 4 -22.05 12.78 21.25
C LEU A 4 -21.27 11.50 20.91
N ALA A 5 -21.70 10.35 21.42
CA ALA A 5 -21.10 9.07 21.06
C ALA A 5 -21.21 8.76 19.56
N GLY A 6 -22.36 9.07 18.95
CA GLY A 6 -22.57 8.92 17.51
C GLY A 6 -21.65 9.82 16.67
N VAL A 7 -21.48 11.09 17.07
CA VAL A 7 -20.56 12.03 16.41
C VAL A 7 -19.11 11.54 16.52
N VAL A 8 -18.67 11.12 17.71
CA VAL A 8 -17.31 10.61 17.92
C VAL A 8 -17.06 9.35 17.08
N LEU A 9 -18.00 8.39 17.07
CA LEU A 9 -17.88 7.18 16.28
C LEU A 9 -17.81 7.49 14.78
N PHE A 10 -18.66 8.40 14.30
CA PHE A 10 -18.67 8.81 12.90
C PHE A 10 -17.34 9.46 12.50
N SER A 11 -16.83 10.40 13.29
CA SER A 11 -15.52 11.02 13.07
C SER A 11 -14.39 9.98 13.07
N LEU A 12 -14.44 9.02 13.99
CA LEU A 12 -13.46 7.93 14.06
C LEU A 12 -13.52 7.02 12.83
N CYS A 13 -14.72 6.66 12.36
CA CYS A 13 -14.90 5.88 11.14
C CYS A 13 -14.34 6.61 9.91
N LEU A 14 -14.53 7.93 9.82
CA LEU A 14 -13.97 8.73 8.73
C LEU A 14 -12.44 8.78 8.77
N THR A 15 -11.83 8.99 9.94
CA THR A 15 -10.37 9.05 10.07
C THR A 15 -9.72 7.70 9.80
N ILE A 16 -10.24 6.63 10.41
CA ILE A 16 -9.72 5.27 10.18
C ILE A 16 -9.98 4.82 8.74
N GLY A 17 -11.17 5.10 8.20
CA GLY A 17 -11.53 4.75 6.83
C GLY A 17 -10.64 5.43 5.80
N SER A 18 -10.36 6.73 5.96
CA SER A 18 -9.43 7.45 5.07
C SER A 18 -8.01 6.88 5.14
N LEU A 19 -7.52 6.53 6.34
CA LEU A 19 -6.22 5.90 6.53
C LEU A 19 -6.18 4.50 5.91
N LEU A 20 -7.25 3.71 6.06
CA LEU A 20 -7.36 2.39 5.45
C LEU A 20 -7.30 2.47 3.91
N CYS A 21 -8.10 3.37 3.31
CA CYS A 21 -8.07 3.61 1.86
C CYS A 21 -6.67 3.98 1.37
N TRP A 22 -5.96 4.82 2.13
CA TRP A 22 -4.58 5.19 1.82
C TRP A 22 -3.63 3.99 1.85
N HIS A 23 -3.71 3.14 2.87
CA HIS A 23 -2.88 1.94 2.95
C HIS A 23 -3.22 0.90 1.87
N ILE A 24 -4.49 0.73 1.52
CA ILE A 24 -4.89 -0.13 0.39
C ILE A 24 -4.25 0.37 -0.91
N TYR A 25 -4.25 1.68 -1.16
CA TYR A 25 -3.59 2.27 -2.33
C TYR A 25 -2.08 1.96 -2.37
N LEU A 26 -1.41 2.06 -1.23
CA LEU A 26 0.01 1.74 -1.09
C LEU A 26 0.31 0.26 -1.37
N ILE A 27 -0.49 -0.65 -0.80
CA ILE A 27 -0.40 -2.11 -1.04
C ILE A 27 -0.59 -2.43 -2.53
N CYS A 28 -1.58 -1.80 -3.18
CA CYS A 28 -1.84 -1.98 -4.59
C CYS A 28 -0.65 -1.61 -5.48
N HIS A 29 0.19 -0.66 -5.06
CA HIS A 29 1.37 -0.23 -5.80
C HIS A 29 2.69 -0.80 -5.27
N ASN A 30 2.62 -1.74 -4.31
CA ASN A 30 3.79 -2.30 -3.63
C ASN A 30 4.78 -1.23 -3.15
N MET A 31 4.24 -0.16 -2.54
CA MET A 31 5.02 0.97 -2.05
C MET A 31 4.76 1.17 -0.57
N THR A 32 5.82 1.46 0.18
CA THR A 32 5.70 2.00 1.54
C THR A 32 5.37 3.49 1.51
N THR A 33 4.89 4.04 2.64
CA THR A 33 4.65 5.48 2.76
C THR A 33 5.91 6.31 2.54
N ILE A 34 7.09 5.77 2.89
CA ILE A 34 8.39 6.42 2.69
C ILE A 34 8.70 6.49 1.20
N GLU A 35 8.63 5.33 0.52
CA GLU A 35 8.87 5.23 -0.92
C GLU A 35 7.89 6.06 -1.73
N TYR A 36 6.63 6.19 -1.28
CA TYR A 36 5.66 7.08 -1.93
C TYR A 36 6.16 8.53 -1.95
N ARG A 37 6.68 9.05 -0.83
CA ARG A 37 7.20 10.43 -0.77
C ARG A 37 8.42 10.61 -1.66
N GLU A 38 9.31 9.62 -1.69
CA GLU A 38 10.46 9.61 -2.59
C GLU A 38 10.03 9.53 -4.06
N ALA A 39 9.04 8.70 -4.38
CA ALA A 39 8.47 8.55 -5.71
C ALA A 39 7.81 9.84 -6.19
N VAL A 40 7.08 10.56 -5.34
CA VAL A 40 6.50 11.87 -5.68
C VAL A 40 7.61 12.87 -6.05
N ARG A 41 8.69 12.92 -5.26
CA ARG A 41 9.84 13.78 -5.55
C ARG A 41 10.53 13.35 -6.85
N ALA A 42 10.74 12.06 -7.05
CA ALA A 42 11.36 11.51 -8.25
C ALA A 42 10.52 11.76 -9.51
N LYS A 43 9.19 11.62 -9.43
CA LYS A 43 8.25 11.97 -10.50
C LYS A 43 8.33 13.45 -10.85
N TRP A 44 8.38 14.33 -9.85
CA TRP A 44 8.52 15.77 -10.07
C TRP A 44 9.85 16.11 -10.76
N LEU A 45 10.96 15.52 -10.31
CA LEU A 45 12.27 15.68 -10.94
C LEU A 45 12.30 15.15 -12.37
N ALA A 46 11.75 13.96 -12.60
CA ALA A 46 11.68 13.33 -13.92
C ALA A 46 10.85 14.17 -14.90
N LYS A 47 9.70 14.70 -14.44
CA LYS A 47 8.89 15.63 -15.23
C LYS A 47 9.67 16.88 -15.64
N LYS A 48 10.53 17.39 -14.74
CA LYS A 48 11.38 18.55 -15.03
C LYS A 48 12.51 18.23 -16.02
N SER A 49 13.03 17.00 -16.00
CA SER A 49 14.08 16.53 -16.92
C SER A 49 13.56 15.92 -18.23
N GLY A 50 12.22 15.86 -18.42
CA GLY A 50 11.61 15.21 -19.59
C GLY A 50 11.69 13.68 -19.58
N GLN A 51 11.98 13.07 -18.43
CA GLN A 51 12.08 11.62 -18.27
C GLN A 51 10.77 11.03 -17.69
N ASN A 52 10.49 9.77 -18.02
CA ASN A 52 9.36 9.03 -17.44
C ASN A 52 9.82 8.27 -16.19
N TYR A 53 9.14 8.50 -15.05
CA TYR A 53 9.37 7.77 -13.81
C TYR A 53 8.55 6.47 -13.80
N ARG A 54 9.22 5.34 -13.58
CA ARG A 54 8.58 4.04 -13.36
C ARG A 54 9.02 3.46 -12.02
N HIS A 55 8.06 3.04 -11.21
CA HIS A 55 8.33 2.46 -9.89
C HIS A 55 8.90 1.04 -10.05
N ARG A 56 9.98 0.72 -9.31
CA ARG A 56 10.79 -0.50 -9.54
C ARG A 56 10.14 -1.77 -9.01
N PHE A 57 9.33 -1.64 -7.96
CA PHE A 57 8.68 -2.75 -7.26
C PHE A 57 7.23 -2.98 -7.69
N ASP A 58 6.71 -2.17 -8.61
CA ASP A 58 5.36 -2.32 -9.13
C ASP A 58 5.34 -3.39 -10.23
N GLN A 59 4.80 -4.56 -9.90
CA GLN A 59 4.63 -5.69 -10.81
C GLN A 59 3.18 -5.86 -11.30
N GLY A 60 2.33 -4.88 -11.00
CA GLY A 60 0.89 -4.91 -11.26
C GLY A 60 0.08 -5.25 -10.01
N THR A 61 -1.07 -4.57 -9.88
CA THR A 61 -1.90 -4.54 -8.66
C THR A 61 -2.21 -5.91 -8.07
N ARG A 62 -2.58 -6.89 -8.89
CA ARG A 62 -2.90 -8.25 -8.42
C ARG A 62 -1.69 -8.96 -7.81
N LYS A 63 -0.51 -8.85 -8.43
CA LYS A 63 0.72 -9.49 -7.95
C LYS A 63 1.22 -8.80 -6.67
N ASN A 64 1.16 -7.47 -6.65
CA ASN A 64 1.53 -6.66 -5.48
C ASN A 64 0.68 -7.04 -4.26
N ILE A 65 -0.64 -7.12 -4.44
CA ILE A 65 -1.57 -7.54 -3.37
C ILE A 65 -1.27 -8.97 -2.92
N GLN A 66 -1.08 -9.90 -3.85
CA GLN A 66 -0.80 -11.30 -3.52
C GLN A 66 0.54 -11.47 -2.79
N MET A 67 1.53 -10.62 -3.08
CA MET A 67 2.82 -10.60 -2.38
C MET A 67 2.66 -10.17 -0.92
N ILE A 68 1.72 -9.27 -0.62
CA ILE A 68 1.54 -8.72 0.73
C ILE A 68 0.54 -9.54 1.55
N MET A 69 -0.61 -9.89 0.98
CA MET A 69 -1.69 -10.62 1.68
C MET A 69 -1.62 -12.14 1.50
N GLY A 70 -0.76 -12.62 0.62
CA GLY A 70 -0.59 -14.04 0.34
C GLY A 70 -1.55 -14.58 -0.72
N PRO A 71 -1.32 -15.83 -1.18
CA PRO A 71 -2.07 -16.44 -2.27
C PRO A 71 -3.51 -16.80 -1.92
N ASN A 72 -3.83 -16.95 -0.63
CA ASN A 72 -5.13 -17.41 -0.19
C ASN A 72 -6.01 -16.24 0.27
N VAL A 73 -6.95 -15.84 -0.60
CA VAL A 73 -7.88 -14.73 -0.36
C VAL A 73 -8.73 -14.93 0.90
N PHE A 74 -9.07 -16.18 1.22
CA PHE A 74 -9.85 -16.50 2.41
C PHE A 74 -9.11 -16.23 3.72
N CYS A 75 -7.77 -16.21 3.68
CA CYS A 75 -6.95 -15.91 4.86
C CYS A 75 -6.60 -14.43 5.00
N TRP A 76 -7.01 -13.55 4.06
CA TRP A 76 -6.66 -12.12 4.11
C TRP A 76 -7.25 -11.39 5.33
N LEU A 77 -8.37 -11.89 5.86
CA LEU A 77 -9.02 -11.35 7.06
C LEU A 77 -8.55 -12.02 8.37
N CYS A 78 -7.75 -13.08 8.26
CA CYS A 78 -7.22 -13.78 9.42
C CYS A 78 -5.93 -13.10 9.88
N PRO A 79 -5.81 -12.72 11.17
CA PRO A 79 -4.59 -12.14 11.71
C PRO A 79 -3.54 -13.26 11.94
N THR A 80 -3.13 -13.92 10.87
CA THR A 80 -2.18 -15.02 10.91
C THR A 80 -1.09 -14.74 9.89
N ALA A 81 0.18 -14.86 10.32
CA ALA A 81 1.30 -14.76 9.40
C ALA A 81 1.23 -15.94 8.42
N THR A 82 0.89 -15.67 7.16
CA THR A 82 0.68 -16.69 6.13
C THR A 82 1.98 -17.25 5.54
N GLY A 83 3.14 -16.89 6.10
CA GLY A 83 4.47 -17.44 5.74
C GLY A 83 4.90 -17.22 4.29
N HIS A 84 4.15 -16.42 3.52
CA HIS A 84 4.40 -16.15 2.10
C HIS A 84 5.39 -15.02 1.88
N LEU A 85 5.61 -14.19 2.91
CA LEU A 85 6.67 -13.19 2.92
C LEU A 85 8.01 -13.91 3.11
N LYS A 86 8.96 -13.65 2.23
CA LYS A 86 10.37 -14.06 2.40
C LYS A 86 11.00 -13.32 3.60
N ASP A 87 12.32 -13.42 3.75
CA ASP A 87 13.12 -12.74 4.80
C ASP A 87 12.99 -11.20 4.86
N GLY A 88 12.33 -10.57 3.89
CA GLY A 88 12.18 -9.10 3.84
C GLY A 88 13.46 -8.35 3.43
N THR A 89 14.51 -9.08 3.06
CA THR A 89 15.79 -8.56 2.56
C THR A 89 15.84 -8.48 1.03
N GLU A 90 15.02 -9.27 0.34
CA GLU A 90 14.97 -9.35 -1.12
C GLU A 90 13.54 -9.25 -1.64
N PHE A 91 13.33 -8.32 -2.59
CA PHE A 91 12.05 -8.11 -3.27
C PHE A 91 12.26 -8.21 -4.78
N GLN A 92 11.25 -8.77 -5.47
CA GLN A 92 11.31 -8.91 -6.92
C GLN A 92 11.17 -7.53 -7.60
N ASN A 93 12.08 -7.23 -8.53
CA ASN A 93 12.12 -6.00 -9.31
C ASN A 93 11.56 -6.23 -10.72
N THR A 94 10.88 -5.23 -11.28
CA THR A 94 10.29 -5.26 -12.64
C THR A 94 11.32 -5.26 -13.80
N ASN A 95 12.62 -5.47 -13.51
CA ASN A 95 13.72 -5.45 -14.50
C ASN A 95 14.37 -6.83 -14.72
N ASN A 96 13.68 -7.93 -14.41
CA ASN A 96 14.16 -9.29 -14.65
C ASN A 96 13.09 -10.12 -15.38
#